data_AF-A0A9D5STG7-F1
#
_entry.id   AF-A0A9D5STG7-F1
#
_cell.length_a   1.000
_cell.length_b   1.000
_cell.length_c   1.000
_cell.angle_alpha   90.00
_cell.angle_beta   90.00
_cell.angle_gamma   90.00
#
_symmetry.space_group_name_H-M   'P 1'
#
loop_
_entity.id
_entity.type
_entity.pdbx_description
1 polymer ?
#
loop_
_entity_poly.entity_id
_entity_poly.type
_entity_poly.pdbx_seq_one_letter_code
_entity_poly.pdbx_strand_id
1 'polypeptide(L)'
;MSTKDYMKRIGVHACVYFTTVAVFLIFFACLQGLNINPVALLLVIPFSFLFAVANIQFKYASFKTVWRVILHGVLTVGGMFCCVYLPNRVSDQISVHFGFLVGMLLIYATVMGIILGIRARANRVKRDATHYKSVYKEKSNGKNDNAKRTDKKQKQDDYQNVFKKK
;
A
#
# COMPACT_ATOMS: atom_id res chain seq x y z
N MET A 1 2.71 16.98 1.35
CA MET A 1 3.91 16.54 0.61
C MET A 1 4.18 17.57 -0.47
N SER A 2 5.41 18.09 -0.57
CA SER A 2 5.73 19.10 -1.59
C SER A 2 5.74 18.45 -2.98
N THR A 3 5.27 19.17 -4.00
CA THR A 3 5.24 18.70 -5.40
C THR A 3 6.63 18.28 -5.90
N LYS A 4 7.68 18.96 -5.42
CA LYS A 4 9.08 18.64 -5.74
C LYS A 4 9.50 17.26 -5.20
N ASP A 5 9.08 16.92 -3.98
CA ASP A 5 9.38 15.60 -3.38
C ASP A 5 8.59 14.48 -4.06
N TYR A 6 7.40 14.81 -4.57
CA TYR A 6 6.55 13.89 -5.31
C TYR A 6 7.18 13.50 -6.65
N MET A 7 7.63 14.48 -7.43
CA MET A 7 8.33 14.26 -8.69
C MET A 7 9.66 13.52 -8.49
N LYS A 8 10.46 13.88 -7.48
CA LYS A 8 11.73 13.18 -7.18
C LYS A 8 11.50 11.70 -6.90
N ARG A 9 10.47 11.36 -6.10
CA ARG A 9 10.14 9.95 -5.81
C ARG A 9 9.67 9.22 -7.05
N ILE A 10 8.83 9.83 -7.89
CA ILE A 10 8.42 9.21 -9.17
C ILE A 10 9.64 8.92 -10.02
N GLY A 11 10.55 9.90 -10.18
CA GLY A 11 11.75 9.75 -11.00
C GLY A 11 12.63 8.59 -10.54
N VAL A 12 12.98 8.55 -9.25
CA VAL A 12 13.82 7.47 -8.70
C VAL A 12 13.16 6.10 -8.87
N HIS A 13 11.87 6.00 -8.55
CA HIS A 13 11.14 4.74 -8.72
C HIS A 13 11.03 4.33 -10.19
N ALA A 14 10.79 5.27 -11.10
CA ALA A 14 10.72 4.99 -12.54
C ALA A 14 12.04 4.45 -13.07
N CYS A 15 13.19 4.98 -12.63
CA CYS A 15 14.50 4.45 -13.02
C CYS A 15 14.72 3.01 -12.51
N VAL A 16 14.32 2.71 -11.26
CA VAL A 16 14.41 1.36 -10.71
C VAL A 16 13.51 0.40 -11.49
N TYR A 17 12.26 0.80 -11.75
CA TYR A 17 11.32 -0.02 -12.53
C TYR A 17 11.80 -0.25 -13.95
N PHE A 18 12.32 0.79 -14.62
CA PHE A 18 12.92 0.67 -15.94
C PHE A 18 14.02 -0.38 -15.95
N THR A 19 14.97 -0.26 -15.02
CA THR A 19 16.10 -1.20 -14.94
C THR A 19 15.61 -2.62 -14.70
N THR A 20 14.69 -2.82 -13.75
CA THR A 20 14.16 -4.17 -13.47
C THR A 20 13.42 -4.76 -14.65
N VAL A 21 12.50 -4.01 -15.26
CA VAL A 21 11.66 -4.50 -16.38
C VAL A 21 12.51 -4.74 -17.62
N ALA A 22 13.46 -3.85 -17.92
CA ALA A 22 14.38 -4.03 -19.05
C ALA A 22 15.27 -5.28 -18.86
N VAL A 23 15.84 -5.47 -17.67
CA VAL A 23 16.63 -6.67 -17.37
C VAL A 23 15.79 -7.94 -17.48
N PHE A 24 14.57 -7.95 -16.94
CA PHE A 24 13.66 -9.08 -17.08
C PHE A 24 13.34 -9.38 -18.56
N LEU A 25 13.03 -8.35 -19.36
CA LEU A 25 12.74 -8.52 -20.77
C LEU A 25 13.94 -9.09 -21.53
N ILE A 26 15.13 -8.54 -21.32
CA ILE A 26 16.38 -9.03 -21.93
C ILE A 26 16.62 -10.48 -21.52
N PHE A 27 16.46 -10.80 -20.23
CA PHE A 27 16.64 -12.16 -19.73
C PHE A 27 15.68 -13.16 -20.40
N PHE A 28 14.39 -12.84 -20.49
CA PHE A 28 13.41 -13.70 -21.17
C PHE A 28 13.70 -13.86 -22.65
N ALA A 29 14.13 -12.80 -23.33
CA ALA A 29 14.50 -12.86 -24.74
C ALA A 29 15.73 -13.74 -24.97
N CYS A 30 16.75 -13.65 -24.09
CA CYS A 30 17.91 -14.53 -24.13
C CYS A 30 17.52 -16.00 -23.91
N LEU A 31 16.61 -16.30 -22.98
CA LEU A 31 16.15 -17.67 -22.73
C LEU A 31 15.35 -18.26 -23.90
N GLN A 32 14.54 -17.44 -24.57
CA GLN A 32 13.69 -17.88 -25.68
C GLN A 32 14.38 -17.79 -27.04
N GLY A 33 15.62 -17.29 -27.11
CA GLY A 33 16.32 -17.03 -28.37
C GLY A 33 15.60 -16.01 -29.26
N LEU A 34 14.76 -15.15 -28.67
CA LEU A 34 13.93 -14.19 -29.39
C LEU A 34 14.63 -12.84 -29.50
N ASN A 35 14.48 -12.19 -30.66
CA ASN A 35 14.87 -10.80 -30.82
C ASN A 35 13.79 -9.89 -30.23
N ILE A 36 14.14 -9.10 -29.20
CA ILE A 36 13.24 -8.07 -28.68
C ILE A 36 13.14 -6.95 -29.71
N ASN A 37 11.93 -6.49 -30.00
CA ASN A 37 11.75 -5.29 -30.79
C ASN A 37 12.37 -4.09 -30.05
N PRO A 38 13.34 -3.35 -30.65
CA PRO A 38 13.96 -2.19 -30.00
C PRO A 38 12.94 -1.12 -29.60
N VAL A 39 11.81 -1.04 -30.31
CA VAL A 39 10.68 -0.16 -29.97
C VAL A 39 10.07 -0.55 -28.62
N ALA A 40 9.99 -1.84 -28.31
CA ALA A 40 9.48 -2.30 -27.01
C ALA A 40 10.41 -1.89 -25.86
N LEU A 41 11.73 -1.94 -26.05
CA LEU A 41 12.70 -1.44 -25.05
C LEU A 41 12.53 0.06 -24.79
N LEU A 42 12.27 0.84 -25.84
CA LEU A 42 12.01 2.28 -25.70
C LEU A 42 10.69 2.54 -24.96
N LEU A 43 9.66 1.73 -25.22
CA LEU A 43 8.37 1.78 -24.54
C LEU A 43 8.40 1.27 -23.07
N VAL A 44 9.48 0.63 -22.63
CA VAL A 44 9.69 0.33 -21.19
C VAL A 44 9.81 1.63 -20.38
N ILE A 45 10.34 2.71 -20.95
CA ILE A 45 10.50 4.00 -20.26
C ILE A 45 9.13 4.57 -19.84
N PRO A 46 8.16 4.82 -20.76
CA PRO A 46 6.85 5.30 -20.37
C PRO A 46 6.10 4.30 -19.48
N PHE A 47 6.25 2.99 -19.71
CA PHE A 47 5.67 1.99 -18.81
C PHE A 47 6.20 2.10 -17.37
N SER A 48 7.50 2.28 -17.20
CA SER A 48 8.13 2.38 -15.88
C SER A 48 7.69 3.64 -15.15
N PHE A 49 7.46 4.72 -15.88
CA PHE A 49 6.86 5.93 -15.35
C PHE A 49 5.40 5.69 -14.91
N LEU A 50 4.57 5.05 -15.74
CA LEU A 50 3.20 4.69 -15.37
C LEU A 50 3.16 3.79 -14.13
N PHE A 51 4.07 2.83 -14.02
CA PHE A 51 4.20 1.94 -12.88
C PHE A 51 4.63 2.68 -11.60
N ALA A 52 5.54 3.66 -11.72
CA ALA A 52 5.92 4.53 -10.61
C ALA A 52 4.76 5.39 -10.12
N VAL A 53 4.02 6.00 -11.05
CA VAL A 53 2.83 6.80 -10.74
C VAL A 53 1.76 5.93 -10.09
N ALA A 54 1.50 4.73 -10.62
CA ALA A 54 0.54 3.78 -10.08
C ALA A 54 0.84 3.43 -8.61
N ASN A 55 2.10 3.11 -8.31
CA ASN A 55 2.53 2.78 -6.95
C ASN A 55 2.38 3.95 -5.97
N ILE A 56 2.73 5.15 -6.41
CA ILE A 56 2.63 6.34 -5.57
C ILE A 56 1.17 6.70 -5.33
N GLN A 57 0.32 6.68 -6.36
CA GLN A 57 -1.12 6.88 -6.23
C GLN A 57 -1.73 5.81 -5.32
N PHE A 58 -1.34 4.55 -5.47
CA PHE A 58 -1.84 3.47 -4.61
C PHE A 58 -1.50 3.70 -3.13
N LYS A 59 -0.31 4.25 -2.84
CA LYS A 59 0.16 4.44 -1.47
C LYS A 59 -0.38 5.72 -0.83
N TYR A 60 -0.50 6.81 -1.58
CA TYR A 60 -0.72 8.15 -1.03
C TYR A 60 -2.04 8.80 -1.44
N ALA A 61 -2.76 8.26 -2.41
CA ALA A 61 -4.05 8.84 -2.80
C ALA A 61 -5.07 8.72 -1.67
N SER A 62 -5.87 9.78 -1.52
CA SER A 62 -6.97 9.85 -0.55
C SER A 62 -8.22 9.05 -0.99
N PHE A 63 -8.14 8.34 -2.12
CA PHE A 63 -9.26 7.55 -2.63
C PHE A 63 -9.54 6.30 -1.81
N LYS A 64 -10.77 5.78 -1.93
CA LYS A 64 -11.15 4.45 -1.41
C LYS A 64 -10.20 3.39 -1.96
N THR A 65 -9.91 2.37 -1.15
CA THR A 65 -8.99 1.27 -1.53
C THR A 65 -9.36 0.60 -2.85
N VAL A 66 -10.67 0.39 -3.10
CA VAL A 66 -11.15 -0.19 -4.36
C VAL A 66 -10.70 0.64 -5.57
N TRP A 67 -10.89 1.96 -5.52
CA TRP A 67 -10.48 2.85 -6.62
C TRP A 67 -8.98 2.87 -6.83
N ARG A 68 -8.20 2.82 -5.73
CA ARG A 68 -6.73 2.71 -5.81
C ARG A 68 -6.29 1.43 -6.50
N VAL A 69 -6.94 0.30 -6.22
CA VAL A 69 -6.68 -0.98 -6.89
C VAL A 69 -7.04 -0.90 -8.37
N ILE A 70 -8.21 -0.36 -8.71
CA ILE A 70 -8.64 -0.23 -10.12
C ILE A 70 -7.66 0.64 -10.90
N LEU A 71 -7.34 1.85 -10.41
CA LEU A 71 -6.40 2.75 -11.07
C LEU A 71 -5.01 2.11 -11.22
N HIS A 72 -4.53 1.43 -10.18
CA HIS A 72 -3.26 0.73 -10.25
C HIS A 72 -3.32 -0.40 -11.30
N GLY A 73 -4.38 -1.19 -11.33
CA GLY A 73 -4.58 -2.24 -12.33
C GLY A 73 -4.55 -1.69 -13.76
N VAL A 74 -5.30 -0.61 -14.02
CA VAL A 74 -5.34 0.04 -15.33
C VAL A 74 -3.96 0.54 -15.76
N LEU A 75 -3.25 1.26 -14.88
CA LEU A 75 -1.92 1.80 -15.20
C LEU A 75 -0.86 0.72 -15.39
N THR A 76 -0.97 -0.40 -14.67
CA THR A 76 0.04 -1.46 -14.69
C THR A 76 -0.25 -2.53 -15.74
N VAL A 77 -1.43 -3.17 -15.69
CA VAL A 77 -1.82 -4.20 -16.67
C VAL A 77 -2.07 -3.56 -18.03
N GLY A 78 -2.81 -2.44 -18.08
CA GLY A 78 -3.05 -1.71 -19.33
C GLY A 78 -1.75 -1.10 -19.89
N GLY A 79 -0.91 -0.53 -19.02
CA GLY A 79 0.41 -0.03 -19.42
C GLY A 79 1.30 -1.12 -20.01
N MET A 80 1.37 -2.30 -19.38
CA MET A 80 2.14 -3.44 -19.88
C MET A 80 1.60 -3.92 -21.23
N PHE A 81 0.27 -4.01 -21.36
CA PHE A 81 -0.36 -4.43 -22.61
C PHE A 81 -0.02 -3.49 -23.77
N CYS A 82 -0.14 -2.17 -23.57
CA CYS A 82 0.12 -1.18 -24.61
C CYS A 82 1.61 -0.99 -24.92
N CYS A 83 2.46 -0.94 -23.89
CA CYS A 83 3.86 -0.57 -24.05
C CYS A 83 4.80 -1.76 -24.32
N VAL A 84 4.45 -2.97 -23.86
CA VAL A 84 5.37 -4.12 -23.93
C VAL A 84 4.81 -5.23 -24.81
N TYR A 85 3.52 -5.54 -24.68
CA TYR A 85 2.90 -6.64 -25.42
C TYR A 85 2.56 -6.26 -26.87
N LEU A 86 1.85 -5.15 -27.10
CA LEU A 86 1.47 -4.69 -28.44
C LEU A 86 2.65 -4.60 -29.45
N PRO A 87 3.81 -4.00 -29.12
CA PRO A 87 4.94 -3.90 -30.05
C PRO A 87 5.69 -5.22 -30.28
N ASN A 88 5.50 -6.22 -29.41
CA ASN A 88 6.10 -7.56 -29.52
C ASN A 88 5.06 -8.62 -29.92
N ARG A 89 3.90 -8.21 -30.44
CA ARG A 89 2.85 -9.16 -30.82
C ARG A 89 3.36 -10.09 -31.94
N VAL A 90 3.27 -11.39 -31.69
CA VAL A 90 3.77 -12.43 -32.61
C VAL A 90 2.66 -13.00 -33.49
N SER A 91 1.40 -12.72 -33.17
CA SER A 91 0.23 -13.19 -33.91
C SER A 91 -0.89 -12.15 -33.85
N ASP A 92 -1.64 -11.95 -34.94
CA ASP A 92 -2.85 -11.10 -34.95
C ASP A 92 -4.11 -11.81 -34.41
N GLN A 93 -3.94 -12.98 -33.78
CA GLN A 93 -5.05 -13.74 -33.23
C GLN A 93 -5.59 -13.11 -31.95
N ILE A 94 -6.81 -12.59 -32.03
CA ILE A 94 -7.54 -11.98 -30.91
C ILE A 94 -7.60 -12.90 -29.67
N SER A 95 -7.74 -14.22 -29.87
CA SER A 95 -7.80 -15.18 -28.77
C SER A 95 -6.51 -15.22 -27.94
N VAL A 96 -5.34 -15.07 -28.56
CA VAL A 96 -4.04 -15.05 -27.87
C VAL A 96 -3.89 -13.76 -27.06
N HIS A 97 -4.33 -12.63 -27.62
CA HIS A 97 -4.33 -11.33 -26.93
C HIS A 97 -5.25 -11.33 -25.70
N PHE A 98 -6.45 -11.88 -25.85
CA PHE A 98 -7.41 -11.98 -24.75
C PHE A 98 -6.90 -12.93 -23.67
N GLY A 99 -6.35 -14.09 -24.06
CA GLY A 99 -5.73 -15.04 -23.13
C GLY A 99 -4.57 -14.43 -22.33
N PHE A 100 -3.70 -13.66 -22.98
CA PHE A 100 -2.62 -12.93 -22.32
C PHE A 100 -3.15 -11.89 -21.33
N LEU A 101 -4.14 -11.09 -21.72
CA LEU A 101 -4.72 -10.05 -20.86
C LEU A 101 -5.40 -10.67 -19.64
N VAL A 102 -6.18 -11.74 -19.81
CA VAL A 102 -6.79 -12.49 -18.71
C VAL A 102 -5.72 -13.08 -17.79
N GLY A 103 -4.67 -13.69 -18.34
CA GLY A 103 -3.55 -14.24 -17.56
C GLY A 103 -2.86 -13.16 -16.70
N MET A 104 -2.57 -12.00 -17.29
CA MET A 104 -1.98 -10.86 -16.57
C MET A 104 -2.89 -10.32 -15.48
N LEU A 105 -4.21 -10.29 -15.73
CA LEU A 105 -5.19 -9.83 -14.76
C LEU A 105 -5.33 -10.80 -13.57
N LEU A 106 -5.24 -12.11 -13.81
CA LEU A 106 -5.20 -13.12 -12.76
C LEU A 106 -3.94 -12.99 -11.90
N ILE A 107 -2.75 -12.87 -12.50
CA ILE A 107 -1.50 -12.64 -11.78
C ILE A 107 -1.60 -11.36 -10.94
N TYR A 108 -2.12 -10.28 -11.52
CA TYR A 108 -2.33 -9.02 -10.82
C TYR A 108 -3.27 -9.19 -9.62
N ALA A 109 -4.41 -9.87 -9.80
CA ALA A 109 -5.38 -10.13 -8.74
C ALA A 109 -4.77 -10.94 -7.59
N THR A 110 -3.96 -11.96 -7.89
CA THR A 110 -3.25 -12.76 -6.87
C THR A 110 -2.27 -11.90 -6.08
N VAL A 111 -1.39 -11.16 -6.76
CA VAL A 111 -0.37 -10.31 -6.09
C VAL A 111 -1.04 -9.23 -5.25
N MET A 112 -2.04 -8.54 -5.78
CA MET A 112 -2.77 -7.52 -5.03
C MET A 112 -3.58 -8.10 -3.87
N GLY A 113 -4.19 -9.27 -4.06
CA GLY A 113 -4.89 -10.00 -3.00
C GLY A 113 -3.97 -10.29 -1.81
N ILE A 114 -2.75 -10.78 -2.08
CA ILE A 114 -1.73 -11.04 -1.04
C ILE A 114 -1.35 -9.73 -0.32
N ILE A 115 -1.02 -8.67 -1.07
CA ILE A 115 -0.62 -7.37 -0.50
C ILE A 115 -1.73 -6.79 0.39
N LEU A 116 -2.98 -6.81 -0.09
CA LEU A 116 -4.14 -6.34 0.66
C LEU A 116 -4.42 -7.21 1.88
N GLY A 117 -4.24 -8.53 1.77
CA GLY A 117 -4.37 -9.47 2.88
C GLY A 117 -3.37 -9.18 4.00
N ILE A 118 -2.09 -8.99 3.65
CA ILE A 118 -1.04 -8.62 4.61
C ILE A 118 -1.36 -7.28 5.28
N ARG A 119 -1.79 -6.27 4.49
CA ARG A 119 -2.18 -4.95 5.03
C ARG A 119 -3.40 -5.04 5.95
N ALA A 120 -4.41 -5.81 5.58
CA ALA A 120 -5.59 -6.02 6.40
C ALA A 120 -5.22 -6.68 7.73
N ARG A 121 -4.34 -7.68 7.71
CA ARG A 121 -3.80 -8.32 8.93
C ARG A 121 -3.04 -7.33 9.79
N ALA A 122 -2.12 -6.56 9.23
CA ALA A 122 -1.36 -5.56 9.97
C ALA A 122 -2.27 -4.49 10.60
N ASN A 123 -3.33 -4.07 9.89
CA ASN A 123 -4.30 -3.11 10.42
C ASN A 123 -5.14 -3.70 11.57
N ARG A 124 -5.51 -4.99 11.51
CA ARG A 124 -6.17 -5.68 12.62
C ARG A 124 -5.27 -5.71 13.87
N VAL A 125 -4.02 -6.13 13.71
CA VAL A 125 -3.04 -6.16 14.82
C VAL A 125 -2.86 -4.77 15.46
N LYS A 126 -2.79 -3.70 14.65
CA LYS A 126 -2.71 -2.32 15.17
C LYS A 126 -3.97 -1.90 15.92
N ARG A 127 -5.15 -2.24 15.40
CA ARG A 127 -6.43 -1.96 16.06
C ARG A 127 -6.49 -2.65 17.41
N ASP A 128 -6.10 -3.92 17.47
CA ASP A 128 -6.13 -4.72 18.69
C ASP A 128 -5.15 -4.14 19.73
N ALA A 129 -3.93 -3.80 19.32
CA ALA A 129 -2.95 -3.13 20.21
C ALA A 129 -3.45 -1.77 20.75
N THR A 130 -4.21 -1.02 19.95
CA THR A 130 -4.79 0.26 20.36
C THR A 130 -5.92 0.06 21.36
N HIS A 131 -6.79 -0.93 21.12
CA HIS A 131 -7.87 -1.31 22.02
C HIS A 131 -7.36 -1.80 23.38
N TYR A 132 -6.29 -2.60 23.40
CA TYR A 132 -5.63 -2.98 24.65
C TYR A 132 -5.05 -1.75 25.39
N LYS A 133 -4.38 -0.84 24.68
CA LYS A 133 -3.85 0.39 25.30
C LYS A 133 -4.95 1.28 25.89
N SER A 134 -6.10 1.44 25.24
CA SER A 134 -7.19 2.26 25.79
C SER A 134 -7.77 1.64 27.06
N VAL A 135 -8.01 0.32 27.08
CA VAL A 135 -8.56 -0.39 28.26
C VAL A 135 -7.65 -0.25 29.48
N TYR A 136 -6.34 -0.43 29.32
CA TYR A 136 -5.41 -0.31 30.46
C TYR A 136 -5.16 1.14 30.88
N LYS A 137 -5.20 2.09 29.95
CA LYS A 137 -5.08 3.52 30.27
C LYS A 137 -6.29 3.99 31.08
N GLU A 138 -7.49 3.55 30.71
CA GLU A 138 -8.75 3.80 31.42
C GLU A 138 -8.76 3.16 32.82
N LYS A 139 -8.29 1.90 32.95
CA LYS A 139 -8.17 1.22 34.25
C LYS A 139 -7.16 1.88 35.19
N SER A 140 -6.08 2.49 34.66
CA SER A 140 -5.10 3.22 35.47
C SER A 140 -5.63 4.58 35.96
N ASN A 141 -6.36 5.31 35.13
CA ASN A 141 -7.00 6.57 35.53
C ASN A 141 -8.12 6.32 36.55
N GLY A 142 -8.96 5.30 36.34
CA GLY A 142 -10.01 4.94 37.30
C GLY A 142 -9.48 4.50 38.68
N LYS A 143 -8.24 3.99 38.76
CA LYS A 143 -7.59 3.64 40.04
C LYS A 143 -7.02 4.88 40.74
N ASN A 144 -6.45 5.83 40.00
CA ASN A 144 -5.98 7.12 40.54
C ASN A 144 -7.13 8.04 40.97
N ASP A 145 -8.26 8.02 40.25
CA ASP A 145 -9.42 8.83 40.58
C ASP A 145 -10.14 8.33 41.84
N ASN A 146 -10.22 7.01 42.03
CA ASN A 146 -10.74 6.42 43.28
C ASN A 146 -9.81 6.63 44.49
N ALA A 147 -8.49 6.59 44.29
CA ALA A 147 -7.51 6.90 45.34
C ALA A 147 -7.58 8.39 45.76
N LYS A 148 -7.72 9.33 44.81
CA LYS A 148 -7.93 10.75 45.12
C LYS A 148 -9.25 11.04 45.83
N ARG A 149 -10.31 10.28 45.53
CA ARG A 149 -11.64 10.46 46.15
C ARG A 149 -11.68 9.96 47.59
N THR A 150 -10.97 8.87 47.89
CA THR A 150 -10.87 8.31 49.25
C THR A 150 -10.02 9.19 50.16
N ASP A 151 -8.90 9.72 49.66
CA ASP A 151 -8.01 10.63 50.41
C ASP A 151 -8.69 11.97 50.75
N LYS A 152 -9.53 12.51 49.85
CA LYS A 152 -10.36 13.70 50.14
C LYS A 152 -11.44 13.45 51.20
N LYS A 153 -12.07 12.27 51.17
CA LYS A 153 -13.13 11.91 52.14
C LYS A 153 -12.53 11.76 53.54
N GLN A 154 -11.39 11.10 53.64
CA GLN A 154 -10.67 10.90 54.90
C GLN A 154 -10.21 12.22 55.54
N LYS A 155 -9.69 13.17 54.74
CA LYS A 155 -9.41 14.53 55.25
C LYS A 155 -10.66 15.24 55.75
N GLN A 156 -11.77 15.13 55.05
CA GLN A 156 -13.01 15.81 55.41
C GLN A 156 -13.61 15.26 56.73
N ASP A 157 -13.51 13.94 56.95
CA ASP A 157 -13.95 13.28 58.17
C ASP A 157 -13.04 13.60 59.37
N ASP A 158 -11.72 13.70 59.16
CA ASP A 158 -10.76 14.15 60.20
C ASP A 158 -11.03 15.59 60.64
N TYR A 159 -11.31 16.52 59.72
CA TYR A 159 -11.68 17.89 60.08
C TYR A 159 -12.98 17.91 60.91
N GLN A 160 -14.00 17.13 60.56
CA GLN A 160 -15.27 17.09 61.30
C GLN A 160 -15.13 16.54 62.73
N ASN A 161 -14.21 15.58 62.95
CA ASN A 161 -13.98 15.00 64.28
C ASN A 161 -13.21 15.93 65.23
N VAL A 162 -12.37 16.84 64.71
CA VAL A 162 -11.66 17.85 65.51
C VAL A 162 -12.63 18.89 66.09
N PHE A 163 -13.71 19.23 65.37
CA PHE A 163 -14.69 20.23 65.83
C PHE A 163 -15.78 19.69 66.76
N LYS A 164 -15.91 18.36 66.92
CA LYS A 164 -16.86 17.73 67.85
C LYS A 164 -16.30 17.45 69.25
N LYS A 165 -15.03 17.78 69.51
CA LYS A 165 -14.33 17.53 70.79
C LYS A 165 -14.16 18.75 71.70
N LYS A 166 -14.91 19.84 71.47
CA LYS A 166 -15.07 20.95 72.40
C LYS A 166 -16.51 21.00 72.89
#